data_AF-A0AA36HVQ5-F1
#
_entry.id   AF-A0AA36HVQ5-F1
#
_cell.length_a   1.000
_cell.length_b   1.000
_cell.length_c   1.000
_cell.angle_alpha   90.00
_cell.angle_beta   90.00
_cell.angle_gamma   90.00
#
_symmetry.space_group_name_H-M   'P 1'
#
loop_
_entity.id
_entity.type
_entity.pdbx_description
1 polymer ?
#
loop_
_entity_poly.entity_id
_entity_poly.type
_entity_poly.pdbx_seq_one_letter_code
_entity_poly.pdbx_strand_id
1 'polypeptide(L)'
;MPDALLAALAQFLLFLLLVGLSGSVDAAVVKQRFHGKCGIILGLCCQFVILPFLGFCASKAFNLEPIFGVMLITVTSSPGGAYSNWWCSLFNADLALSIAMTSCSTFLSCALTPLNLYLYSYFAYSANLKIEWWSFLQPVLVAAAAIGCGLALSFLAPKARRPCGLVGNIAGVLLIVFNAAVSSRDDPIWDKDAKFYGAVALPCICSVVLAFCITKVSGRVSAPEAVAIAIETCYQNTGLALTIALSSFEPRDASRASGVPLFYSLVQVIVMPVFLLFAWKTGMTYAPANDSFHRVLFGCHQPVSKVEETQPDDGIGRSVSDAVIVVRIGNGSKDAKEPSQNDIENTDPWKGGSHPLAKQSPSPSEDGQKREPMENELT
;
A
#
# COMPACT_ATOMS: atom_id res chain seq x y z
N MET A 1 25.55 1.18 -23.52
CA MET A 1 26.05 1.58 -22.19
C MET A 1 26.73 0.38 -21.57
N PRO A 2 27.85 0.54 -20.82
CA PRO A 2 28.45 -0.57 -20.09
C PRO A 2 27.48 -1.07 -19.01
N ASP A 3 27.34 -2.38 -18.83
CA ASP A 3 26.27 -2.96 -17.99
C ASP A 3 26.44 -2.62 -16.50
N ALA A 4 27.68 -2.37 -16.07
CA ALA A 4 27.97 -1.81 -14.74
C ALA A 4 27.31 -0.43 -14.52
N LEU A 5 27.18 0.39 -15.58
CA LEU A 5 26.48 1.66 -15.50
C LEU A 5 24.96 1.44 -15.34
N LEU A 6 24.38 0.42 -15.99
CA LEU A 6 22.96 0.10 -15.83
C LEU A 6 22.66 -0.34 -14.40
N ALA A 7 23.48 -1.22 -13.83
CA ALA A 7 23.34 -1.64 -12.44
C ALA A 7 23.50 -0.46 -11.46
N ALA A 8 24.52 0.38 -11.65
CA ALA A 8 24.74 1.57 -10.82
C ALA A 8 23.59 2.59 -10.92
N LEU A 9 23.03 2.81 -12.12
CA LEU A 9 21.88 3.68 -12.32
C LEU A 9 20.63 3.11 -11.65
N ALA A 10 20.35 1.81 -11.76
CA ALA A 10 19.26 1.17 -11.03
C ALA A 10 19.43 1.31 -9.51
N GLN A 11 20.62 1.04 -8.98
CA GLN A 11 20.93 1.22 -7.56
C GLN A 11 20.73 2.66 -7.10
N PHE A 12 21.18 3.63 -7.91
CA PHE A 12 21.02 5.05 -7.60
C PHE A 12 19.56 5.49 -7.62
N LEU A 13 18.79 5.07 -8.63
CA LEU A 13 17.35 5.35 -8.71
C LEU A 13 16.58 4.68 -7.56
N LEU A 14 16.92 3.44 -7.21
CA LEU A 14 16.36 2.74 -6.05
C LEU A 14 16.71 3.46 -4.75
N PHE A 15 17.95 3.92 -4.59
CA PHE A 15 18.38 4.68 -3.42
C PHE A 15 17.58 5.98 -3.29
N LEU A 16 17.46 6.76 -4.37
CA LEU A 16 16.65 7.99 -4.39
C LEU A 16 15.16 7.72 -4.09
N LEU A 17 14.61 6.64 -4.65
CA LEU A 17 13.25 6.19 -4.36
C LEU A 17 13.06 5.94 -2.86
N LEU A 18 13.93 5.12 -2.27
CA LEU A 18 13.82 4.70 -0.87
C LEU A 18 14.09 5.85 0.11
N VAL A 19 15.11 6.69 -0.13
CA VAL A 19 15.36 7.91 0.66
C VAL A 19 14.18 8.87 0.53
N GLY A 20 13.67 9.10 -0.68
CA GLY A 20 12.60 10.04 -0.93
C GLY A 20 11.30 9.66 -0.23
N LEU A 21 10.93 8.38 -0.28
CA LEU A 21 9.74 7.87 0.39
C LEU A 21 9.88 7.89 1.91
N SER A 22 10.93 7.29 2.46
CA SER A 22 11.14 7.26 3.91
C SER A 22 11.37 8.66 4.50
N GLY A 23 12.00 9.56 3.73
CA GLY A 23 12.15 10.97 4.07
C GLY A 23 10.87 11.78 4.00
N SER A 24 9.84 11.31 3.30
CA SER A 24 8.53 11.97 3.24
C SER A 24 7.60 11.60 4.39
N VAL A 25 7.87 10.49 5.09
CA VAL A 25 7.03 9.97 6.16
C VAL A 25 7.19 10.82 7.41
N ASP A 26 6.07 11.21 8.05
CA ASP A 26 6.15 11.79 9.38
C ASP A 26 6.48 10.72 10.41
N ALA A 27 7.71 10.74 10.90
CA ALA A 27 8.18 9.73 11.82
C ALA A 27 7.47 9.75 13.19
N ALA A 28 6.82 10.86 13.56
CA ALA A 28 5.95 10.93 14.73
C ALA A 28 4.67 10.08 14.53
N VAL A 29 4.11 10.07 13.32
CA VAL A 29 2.93 9.25 12.97
C VAL A 29 3.25 7.76 13.02
N VAL A 30 4.43 7.37 12.51
CA VAL A 30 4.91 5.99 12.59
C VAL A 30 5.03 5.55 14.04
N LYS A 31 5.61 6.41 14.89
CA LYS A 31 5.77 6.12 16.32
C LYS A 31 4.42 5.98 17.03
N GLN A 32 3.45 6.83 16.73
CA GLN A 32 2.16 6.85 17.41
C GLN A 32 1.25 5.66 17.03
N ARG A 33 1.41 5.11 15.82
CA ARG A 33 0.61 3.98 15.32
C ARG A 33 1.21 2.59 15.54
N PHE A 34 2.37 2.52 16.21
CA PHE A 34 2.91 1.26 16.74
C PHE A 34 1.99 0.56 17.78
N HIS A 35 0.90 1.20 18.19
CA HIS A 35 -0.15 0.59 19.01
C HIS A 35 -1.04 -0.41 18.25
N GLY A 36 -1.13 -0.32 16.91
CA GLY A 36 -1.86 -1.25 16.03
C GLY A 36 -1.10 -2.54 15.69
N LYS A 37 -0.47 -3.17 16.69
CA LYS A 37 0.49 -4.28 16.49
C LYS A 37 -0.05 -5.45 15.68
N CYS A 38 -1.33 -5.78 15.84
CA CYS A 38 -1.94 -6.93 15.16
C CYS A 38 -1.93 -6.77 13.64
N GLY A 39 -2.30 -5.59 13.11
CA GLY A 39 -2.30 -5.35 11.67
C GLY A 39 -0.91 -5.42 11.07
N ILE A 40 0.08 -4.81 11.73
CA ILE A 40 1.48 -4.85 11.30
C ILE A 40 2.01 -6.29 11.29
N ILE A 41 1.79 -7.06 12.35
CA ILE A 41 2.25 -8.46 12.43
C ILE A 41 1.60 -9.31 11.35
N LEU A 42 0.27 -9.20 11.17
CA LEU A 42 -0.44 -9.94 10.13
C LEU A 42 0.07 -9.59 8.73
N GLY A 43 0.31 -8.31 8.46
CA GLY A 43 0.89 -7.85 7.20
C GLY A 43 2.30 -8.39 6.98
N LEU A 44 3.17 -8.34 7.99
CA LEU A 44 4.52 -8.89 7.90
C LEU A 44 4.53 -10.41 7.69
N CYS A 45 3.61 -11.15 8.33
CA CYS A 45 3.44 -12.58 8.10
C CYS A 45 2.96 -12.87 6.67
N CYS A 46 1.99 -12.12 6.16
CA CYS A 46 1.56 -12.28 4.77
C CYS A 46 2.70 -11.96 3.79
N GLN A 47 3.46 -10.89 4.06
CA GLN A 47 4.54 -10.39 3.24
C GLN A 47 5.77 -11.32 3.19
N PHE A 48 6.25 -11.81 4.32
CA PHE A 48 7.51 -12.57 4.37
C PHE A 48 7.33 -14.08 4.56
N VAL A 49 6.10 -14.57 4.73
CA VAL A 49 5.83 -16.01 4.82
C VAL A 49 4.94 -16.45 3.67
N ILE A 50 3.73 -15.88 3.56
CA ILE A 50 2.73 -16.33 2.58
C ILE A 50 3.19 -16.03 1.16
N LEU A 51 3.58 -14.80 0.86
CA LEU A 51 3.93 -14.41 -0.51
C LEU A 51 5.20 -15.14 -1.04
N PRO A 52 6.32 -15.24 -0.31
CA PRO A 52 7.47 -16.04 -0.73
C PRO A 52 7.12 -17.51 -0.96
N PHE A 53 6.28 -18.08 -0.09
CA PHE A 53 5.80 -19.45 -0.24
C PHE A 53 4.98 -19.63 -1.52
N LEU A 54 4.14 -18.66 -1.89
CA LEU A 54 3.42 -18.67 -3.16
C LEU A 54 4.39 -18.56 -4.35
N GLY A 55 5.41 -17.71 -4.27
CA GLY A 55 6.47 -17.60 -5.27
C GLY A 55 7.24 -18.91 -5.47
N PHE A 56 7.58 -19.59 -4.38
CA PHE A 56 8.18 -20.92 -4.38
C PHE A 56 7.27 -21.96 -5.02
N CYS A 57 5.99 -22.02 -4.60
CA CYS A 57 5.02 -22.96 -5.14
C CYS A 57 4.81 -22.75 -6.65
N ALA A 58 4.69 -21.50 -7.10
CA ALA A 58 4.56 -21.18 -8.51
C ALA A 58 5.82 -21.59 -9.30
N SER A 59 7.02 -21.32 -8.76
CA SER A 59 8.29 -21.71 -9.39
C SER A 59 8.38 -23.23 -9.61
N LYS A 60 7.98 -24.02 -8.61
CA LYS A 60 7.94 -25.49 -8.70
C LYS A 60 6.82 -26.00 -9.62
N ALA A 61 5.60 -25.50 -9.45
CA ALA A 61 4.41 -26.00 -10.16
C ALA A 61 4.50 -25.77 -11.66
N PHE A 62 5.07 -24.64 -12.08
CA PHE A 62 5.27 -24.31 -13.50
C PHE A 62 6.62 -24.77 -14.05
N ASN A 63 7.47 -25.38 -13.23
CA ASN A 63 8.83 -25.79 -13.56
C ASN A 63 9.63 -24.65 -14.21
N LEU A 64 9.64 -23.48 -13.55
CA LEU A 64 10.36 -22.31 -14.04
C LEU A 64 11.86 -22.59 -14.12
N GLU A 65 12.50 -22.07 -15.15
CA GLU A 65 13.96 -22.03 -15.25
C GLU A 65 14.56 -21.35 -14.00
N PRO A 66 15.71 -21.83 -13.46
CA PRO A 66 16.30 -21.30 -12.24
C PRO A 66 16.43 -19.78 -12.18
N ILE A 67 16.80 -19.12 -13.29
CA ILE A 67 16.92 -17.66 -13.37
C ILE A 67 15.58 -16.99 -13.04
N PHE A 68 14.49 -17.43 -13.67
CA PHE A 68 13.17 -16.85 -13.45
C PHE A 68 12.61 -17.18 -12.07
N GLY A 69 12.81 -18.40 -11.57
CA GLY A 69 12.33 -18.77 -10.25
C GLY A 69 13.05 -18.08 -9.11
N VAL A 70 14.38 -17.95 -9.18
CA VAL A 70 15.17 -17.18 -8.20
C VAL A 70 14.71 -15.72 -8.19
N MET A 71 14.46 -15.14 -9.36
CA MET A 71 13.92 -13.77 -9.44
C MET A 71 12.48 -13.66 -8.96
N LEU A 72 11.63 -14.65 -9.19
CA LEU A 72 10.26 -14.67 -8.66
C LEU A 72 10.27 -14.76 -7.13
N ILE A 73 11.12 -15.61 -6.55
CA ILE A 73 11.34 -15.69 -5.11
C ILE A 73 11.88 -14.36 -4.58
N THR A 74 12.80 -13.71 -5.31
CA THR A 74 13.34 -12.39 -4.95
C THR A 74 12.23 -11.33 -4.91
N VAL A 75 11.37 -11.25 -5.93
CA VAL A 75 10.24 -10.31 -5.98
C VAL A 75 9.25 -10.59 -4.85
N THR A 76 8.88 -11.85 -4.65
CA THR A 76 7.91 -12.25 -3.62
C THR A 76 8.46 -12.17 -2.19
N SER A 77 9.78 -12.08 -2.03
CA SER A 77 10.47 -11.86 -0.75
C SER A 77 10.91 -10.43 -0.52
N SER A 78 10.65 -9.53 -1.47
CA SER A 78 10.95 -8.10 -1.34
C SER A 78 10.04 -7.48 -0.28
N PRO A 79 10.36 -6.28 0.24
CA PRO A 79 9.44 -5.52 1.08
C PRO A 79 8.31 -4.91 0.24
N GLY A 80 7.31 -4.36 0.94
CA GLY A 80 6.22 -3.60 0.35
C GLY A 80 6.72 -2.49 -0.59
N GLY A 81 6.03 -2.31 -1.71
CA GLY A 81 6.41 -1.42 -2.79
C GLY A 81 6.01 0.04 -2.54
N ALA A 82 6.83 0.97 -3.03
CA ALA A 82 6.65 2.42 -2.89
C ALA A 82 5.23 2.97 -3.07
N TYR A 83 4.48 2.42 -4.02
CA TYR A 83 3.16 2.92 -4.41
C TYR A 83 1.99 2.26 -3.67
N SER A 84 2.23 1.32 -2.76
CA SER A 84 1.17 0.77 -1.89
C SER A 84 0.47 1.87 -1.09
N ASN A 85 1.26 2.80 -0.54
CA ASN A 85 0.77 4.00 0.16
C ASN A 85 -0.08 4.89 -0.77
N TRP A 86 0.31 5.02 -2.04
CA TRP A 86 -0.47 5.78 -3.02
C TRP A 86 -1.82 5.12 -3.28
N TRP A 87 -1.87 3.79 -3.45
CA TRP A 87 -3.12 3.04 -3.60
C TRP A 87 -4.02 3.13 -2.37
N CYS A 88 -3.46 3.00 -1.16
CA CYS A 88 -4.20 3.14 0.09
C CYS A 88 -4.81 4.55 0.24
N SER A 89 -4.04 5.59 -0.10
CA SER A 89 -4.53 6.97 -0.11
C SER A 89 -5.63 7.17 -1.15
N LEU A 90 -5.43 6.69 -2.37
CA LEU A 90 -6.34 6.87 -3.50
C LEU A 90 -7.72 6.25 -3.28
N PHE A 91 -7.78 5.08 -2.65
CA PHE A 91 -9.03 4.36 -2.38
C PHE A 91 -9.51 4.49 -0.93
N ASN A 92 -8.87 5.34 -0.13
CA ASN A 92 -9.18 5.54 1.28
C ASN A 92 -9.18 4.22 2.08
N ALA A 93 -8.22 3.33 1.81
CA ALA A 93 -7.86 2.25 2.73
C ALA A 93 -7.02 2.81 3.89
N ASP A 94 -6.60 2.00 4.86
CA ASP A 94 -5.80 2.50 5.98
C ASP A 94 -4.37 2.90 5.56
N LEU A 95 -4.19 4.19 5.24
CA LEU A 95 -2.91 4.74 4.79
C LEU A 95 -1.86 4.72 5.90
N ALA A 96 -2.26 4.98 7.14
CA ALA A 96 -1.33 5.02 8.27
C ALA A 96 -0.74 3.62 8.53
N LEU A 97 -1.58 2.59 8.47
CA LEU A 97 -1.15 1.20 8.57
C LEU A 97 -0.25 0.80 7.40
N SER A 98 -0.59 1.19 6.16
CA SER A 98 0.26 0.98 4.97
C SER A 98 1.66 1.52 5.20
N ILE A 99 1.79 2.79 5.62
CA ILE A 99 3.08 3.45 5.86
C ILE A 99 3.88 2.71 6.95
N ALA A 100 3.22 2.31 8.05
CA ALA A 100 3.86 1.58 9.13
C ALA A 100 4.37 0.20 8.65
N MET A 101 3.54 -0.54 7.90
CA MET A 101 3.90 -1.84 7.32
C MET A 101 5.03 -1.73 6.30
N THR A 102 4.98 -0.76 5.38
CA THR A 102 6.08 -0.53 4.44
C THR A 102 7.36 -0.22 5.20
N SER A 103 7.32 0.66 6.20
CA SER A 103 8.51 1.02 6.99
C SER A 103 9.10 -0.19 7.72
N CYS A 104 8.26 -0.95 8.42
CA CYS A 104 8.70 -2.16 9.14
C CYS A 104 9.20 -3.24 8.20
N SER A 105 8.49 -3.50 7.09
CA SER A 105 8.88 -4.53 6.13
C SER A 105 10.18 -4.19 5.44
N THR A 106 10.39 -2.91 5.08
CA THR A 106 11.63 -2.50 4.43
C THR A 106 12.82 -2.63 5.37
N PHE A 107 12.68 -2.34 6.67
CA PHE A 107 13.72 -2.63 7.66
C PHE A 107 13.98 -4.15 7.81
N LEU A 108 12.92 -4.95 7.97
CA LEU A 108 13.02 -6.40 8.13
C LEU A 108 13.55 -7.12 6.88
N SER A 109 13.37 -6.53 5.69
CA SER A 109 13.86 -7.09 4.42
C SER A 109 15.37 -7.34 4.41
N CYS A 110 16.13 -6.59 5.21
CA CYS A 110 17.57 -6.76 5.38
C CYS A 110 17.96 -8.19 5.75
N ALA A 111 17.14 -8.84 6.56
CA ALA A 111 17.36 -10.23 6.99
C ALA A 111 16.40 -11.19 6.30
N LEU A 112 15.12 -10.85 6.16
CA LEU A 112 14.10 -11.77 5.68
C LEU A 112 14.16 -12.01 4.18
N THR A 113 14.50 -11.01 3.36
CA THR A 113 14.66 -11.19 1.91
C THR A 113 15.79 -12.16 1.56
N PRO A 114 17.04 -11.99 2.05
CA PRO A 114 18.10 -12.95 1.77
C PRO A 114 17.84 -14.32 2.40
N LEU A 115 17.22 -14.37 3.59
CA LEU A 115 16.84 -15.64 4.22
C LEU A 115 15.83 -16.43 3.38
N ASN A 116 14.75 -15.78 2.92
CA ASN A 116 13.75 -16.41 2.07
C ASN A 116 14.35 -16.82 0.73
N LEU A 117 15.19 -15.96 0.15
CA LEU A 117 15.89 -16.29 -1.10
C LEU A 117 16.76 -17.53 -0.94
N TYR A 118 17.55 -17.61 0.13
CA TYR A 118 18.36 -18.78 0.45
C TYR A 118 17.50 -20.03 0.61
N LEU A 119 16.50 -19.97 1.48
CA LEU A 119 15.66 -21.10 1.83
C LEU A 119 14.90 -21.65 0.62
N TYR A 120 14.14 -20.79 -0.05
CA TYR A 120 13.26 -21.22 -1.14
C TYR A 120 14.01 -21.55 -2.41
N SER A 121 15.12 -20.87 -2.73
CA SER A 121 15.94 -21.23 -3.90
C SER A 121 16.63 -22.58 -3.68
N TYR A 122 17.12 -22.85 -2.47
CA TYR A 122 17.69 -24.15 -2.11
C TYR A 122 16.69 -25.29 -2.31
N PHE A 123 15.45 -25.13 -1.82
CA PHE A 123 14.42 -26.16 -1.99
C PHE A 123 13.88 -26.23 -3.43
N ALA A 124 13.83 -25.11 -4.16
CA ALA A 124 13.31 -25.07 -5.52
C ALA A 124 14.25 -25.74 -6.51
N TYR A 125 15.56 -25.46 -6.41
CA TYR A 125 16.53 -25.73 -7.47
C TYR A 125 17.78 -26.48 -7.00
N SER A 126 17.82 -26.91 -5.74
CA SER A 126 18.93 -27.64 -5.11
C SER A 126 20.23 -26.83 -4.98
N ALA A 127 21.22 -27.39 -4.27
CA ALA A 127 22.51 -26.77 -3.97
C ALA A 127 23.41 -26.50 -5.20
N ASN A 128 22.95 -26.79 -6.42
CA ASN A 128 23.73 -26.64 -7.66
C ASN A 128 23.73 -25.20 -8.21
N LEU A 129 22.90 -24.31 -7.68
CA LEU A 129 22.98 -22.88 -7.98
C LEU A 129 24.19 -22.28 -7.26
N LYS A 130 25.22 -21.94 -8.04
CA LYS A 130 26.34 -21.09 -7.59
C LYS A 130 25.86 -19.65 -7.47
N ILE A 131 25.14 -19.35 -6.38
CA ILE A 131 24.69 -17.99 -6.08
C ILE A 131 25.84 -17.23 -5.42
N GLU A 132 26.28 -16.14 -6.03
CA GLU A 132 27.15 -15.17 -5.38
C GLU A 132 26.32 -14.35 -4.38
N TRP A 133 26.23 -14.84 -3.13
CA TRP A 133 25.39 -14.23 -2.09
C TRP A 133 25.70 -12.76 -1.84
N TRP A 134 26.93 -12.32 -2.07
CA TRP A 134 27.32 -10.94 -1.90
C TRP A 134 26.58 -9.99 -2.86
N SER A 135 26.41 -10.40 -4.11
CA SER A 135 25.71 -9.64 -5.15
C SER A 135 24.22 -9.47 -4.86
N PHE A 136 23.62 -10.42 -4.13
CA PHE A 136 22.24 -10.33 -3.65
C PHE A 136 22.11 -9.49 -2.36
N LEU A 137 23.10 -9.57 -1.46
CA LEU A 137 23.08 -8.83 -0.19
C LEU A 137 23.33 -7.33 -0.38
N GLN A 138 24.23 -6.95 -1.30
CA GLN A 138 24.61 -5.55 -1.50
C GLN A 138 23.40 -4.64 -1.81
N PRO A 139 22.50 -4.95 -2.78
CA PRO A 139 21.29 -4.14 -3.03
C PRO A 139 20.38 -4.00 -1.81
N VAL A 140 20.25 -5.07 -1.02
CA VAL A 140 19.43 -5.08 0.19
C VAL A 140 20.05 -4.16 1.27
N LEU A 141 21.37 -4.20 1.44
CA LEU A 141 22.07 -3.30 2.37
C LEU A 141 22.00 -1.84 1.93
N VAL A 142 22.12 -1.57 0.62
CA VAL A 142 21.94 -0.21 0.06
C VAL A 142 20.51 0.27 0.31
N ALA A 143 19.51 -0.59 0.13
CA ALA A 143 18.13 -0.27 0.46
C ALA A 143 17.95 0.07 1.95
N ALA A 144 18.53 -0.75 2.84
CA ALA A 144 18.56 -0.51 4.29
C ALA A 144 19.12 0.88 4.64
N ALA A 145 20.29 1.20 4.07
CA ALA A 145 20.96 2.47 4.26
C ALA A 145 20.12 3.64 3.74
N ALA A 146 19.51 3.51 2.55
CA ALA A 146 18.64 4.51 1.96
C ALA A 146 17.46 4.87 2.89
N ILE A 147 16.84 3.87 3.50
CA ILE A 147 15.72 4.08 4.44
C ILE A 147 16.20 4.75 5.71
N GLY A 148 17.33 4.29 6.27
CA GLY A 148 17.94 4.92 7.45
C GLY A 148 18.24 6.40 7.20
N CYS A 149 18.80 6.72 6.04
CA CYS A 149 19.07 8.09 5.61
C CYS A 149 17.77 8.91 5.45
N GLY A 150 16.75 8.37 4.78
CA GLY A 150 15.49 9.10 4.60
C GLY A 150 14.74 9.30 5.91
N LEU A 151 14.63 8.29 6.77
CA LEU A 151 14.05 8.44 8.11
C LEU A 151 14.81 9.50 8.93
N ALA A 152 16.14 9.44 8.96
CA ALA A 152 16.97 10.43 9.63
C ALA A 152 16.70 11.84 9.08
N LEU A 153 16.60 11.99 7.76
CA LEU A 153 16.27 13.27 7.11
C LEU A 153 14.88 13.77 7.49
N SER A 154 13.88 12.89 7.59
CA SER A 154 12.54 13.26 8.05
C SER A 154 12.51 13.73 9.51
N PHE A 155 13.33 13.12 10.37
CA PHE A 155 13.47 13.52 11.77
C PHE A 155 14.22 14.85 11.92
N LEU A 156 15.35 15.00 11.22
CA LEU A 156 16.25 16.15 11.36
C LEU A 156 15.75 17.39 10.61
N ALA A 157 15.05 17.20 9.49
CA ALA A 157 14.58 18.28 8.64
C ALA A 157 13.13 18.06 8.17
N PRO A 158 12.12 18.27 9.03
CA PRO A 158 10.70 18.08 8.67
C PRO A 158 10.24 18.88 7.43
N LYS A 159 10.87 20.04 7.16
CA LYS A 159 10.61 20.85 5.95
C LYS A 159 11.01 20.13 4.66
N ALA A 160 11.96 19.20 4.72
CA ALA A 160 12.42 18.41 3.58
C ALA A 160 11.48 17.25 3.21
N ARG A 161 10.46 16.94 4.02
CA ARG A 161 9.55 15.81 3.75
C ARG A 161 8.84 15.90 2.40
N ARG A 162 8.31 17.08 2.07
CA ARG A 162 7.63 17.34 0.79
C ARG A 162 8.56 17.15 -0.43
N PRO A 163 9.73 17.82 -0.51
CA PRO A 163 10.64 17.61 -1.65
C PRO A 163 11.18 16.17 -1.70
N CYS A 164 11.42 15.50 -0.56
CA CYS A 164 11.80 14.09 -0.55
C CYS A 164 10.75 13.21 -1.23
N GLY A 165 9.47 13.39 -0.89
CA GLY A 165 8.38 12.64 -1.53
C GLY A 165 8.32 12.85 -3.04
N LEU A 166 8.55 14.09 -3.51
CA LEU A 166 8.60 14.39 -4.94
C LEU A 166 9.76 13.68 -5.64
N VAL A 167 10.97 13.77 -5.07
CA VAL A 167 12.17 13.09 -5.60
C VAL A 167 11.96 11.57 -5.63
N GLY A 168 11.41 11.00 -4.56
CA GLY A 168 11.13 9.56 -4.48
C GLY A 168 10.15 9.11 -5.55
N ASN A 169 9.05 9.85 -5.75
CA ASN A 169 8.07 9.53 -6.79
C ASN A 169 8.65 9.61 -8.20
N ILE A 170 9.44 10.65 -8.51
CA ILE A 170 10.12 10.79 -9.80
C ILE A 170 11.10 9.63 -10.01
N ALA A 171 11.92 9.32 -9.01
CA ALA A 171 12.86 8.20 -9.07
C ALA A 171 12.15 6.85 -9.30
N GLY A 172 10.99 6.64 -8.67
CA GLY A 172 10.17 5.44 -8.87
C GLY A 172 9.64 5.31 -10.30
N VAL A 173 9.12 6.39 -10.87
CA VAL A 173 8.65 6.40 -12.27
C VAL A 173 9.81 6.14 -13.23
N LEU A 174 10.96 6.80 -13.00
CA LEU A 174 12.17 6.58 -13.79
C LEU A 174 12.66 5.13 -13.67
N LEU A 175 12.59 4.52 -12.48
CA LEU A 175 12.99 3.13 -12.28
C LEU A 175 12.08 2.14 -13.02
N ILE A 176 10.78 2.40 -13.09
CA ILE A 176 9.83 1.60 -13.90
C ILE A 176 10.17 1.71 -15.39
N VAL A 177 10.36 2.94 -15.90
CA VAL A 177 10.74 3.17 -17.31
C VAL A 177 12.08 2.52 -17.63
N PHE A 178 13.04 2.64 -16.71
CA PHE A 178 14.36 2.01 -16.83
C PHE A 178 14.25 0.48 -16.89
N ASN A 179 13.44 -0.13 -16.02
CA ASN A 179 13.19 -1.59 -16.03
C ASN A 179 12.64 -2.06 -17.38
N ALA A 180 11.66 -1.33 -17.92
CA ALA A 180 11.07 -1.62 -19.22
C ALA A 180 12.11 -1.55 -20.35
N ALA A 181 12.97 -0.54 -20.34
CA ALA A 181 14.04 -0.39 -21.32
C ALA A 181 15.08 -1.52 -21.25
N VAL A 182 15.52 -1.89 -20.04
CA VAL A 182 16.52 -2.96 -19.82
C VAL A 182 15.99 -4.33 -20.23
N SER A 183 14.75 -4.65 -19.85
CA SER A 183 14.14 -5.95 -20.17
C SER A 183 13.77 -6.10 -21.65
N SER A 184 13.68 -4.99 -22.40
CA SER A 184 13.35 -5.04 -23.83
C SER A 184 14.58 -5.11 -24.74
N ARG A 185 15.81 -5.14 -24.17
CA ARG A 185 17.06 -5.06 -24.94
C ARG A 185 17.39 -6.36 -25.68
N ASP A 186 17.51 -7.46 -24.93
CA ASP A 186 18.05 -8.72 -25.45
C ASP A 186 17.03 -9.88 -25.36
N ASP A 187 16.07 -9.80 -24.44
CA ASP A 187 15.13 -10.88 -24.15
C ASP A 187 13.73 -10.34 -23.80
N PRO A 188 12.98 -9.87 -24.81
CA PRO A 188 11.77 -9.08 -24.59
C PRO A 188 10.69 -9.81 -23.81
N ILE A 189 9.92 -9.04 -23.02
CA ILE A 189 8.93 -9.62 -22.12
C ILE A 189 7.73 -10.25 -22.83
N TRP A 190 7.50 -9.93 -24.11
CA TRP A 190 6.43 -10.51 -24.94
C TRP A 190 6.80 -11.84 -25.60
N ASP A 191 8.07 -12.25 -25.54
CA ASP A 191 8.57 -13.50 -26.14
C ASP A 191 8.90 -14.53 -25.06
N LYS A 192 7.91 -14.84 -24.21
CA LYS A 192 8.03 -15.82 -23.12
C LYS A 192 7.02 -16.95 -23.28
N ASP A 193 7.38 -18.12 -22.75
CA ASP A 193 6.45 -19.25 -22.64
C ASP A 193 5.26 -18.86 -21.73
N ALA A 194 4.06 -19.36 -22.06
CA ALA A 194 2.85 -19.17 -21.26
C ALA A 194 3.04 -19.51 -19.76
N LYS A 195 3.89 -20.50 -19.46
CA LYS A 195 4.24 -20.89 -18.08
C LYS A 195 4.91 -19.75 -17.31
N PHE A 196 5.73 -18.93 -17.96
CA PHE A 196 6.35 -17.76 -17.34
C PHE A 196 5.29 -16.78 -16.84
N TYR A 197 4.35 -16.41 -17.72
CA TYR A 197 3.29 -15.45 -17.36
C TYR A 197 2.40 -15.99 -16.24
N GLY A 198 1.99 -17.26 -16.35
CA GLY A 198 1.18 -17.92 -15.32
C GLY A 198 1.90 -17.95 -13.97
N ALA A 199 3.16 -18.38 -13.95
CA ALA A 199 3.93 -18.51 -12.72
C ALA A 199 4.22 -17.16 -12.04
N VAL A 200 4.51 -16.11 -12.80
CA VAL A 200 4.82 -14.79 -12.23
C VAL A 200 3.54 -14.06 -11.79
N ALA A 201 2.42 -14.21 -12.50
CA ALA A 201 1.16 -13.55 -12.14
C ALA A 201 0.48 -14.20 -10.92
N LEU A 202 0.57 -15.52 -10.79
CA LEU A 202 -0.20 -16.27 -9.79
C LEU A 202 0.08 -15.85 -8.34
N PRO A 203 1.34 -15.68 -7.87
CA PRO A 203 1.61 -15.22 -6.50
C PRO A 203 1.02 -13.84 -6.21
N CYS A 204 1.03 -12.93 -7.19
CA CYS A 204 0.45 -11.60 -7.05
C CYS A 204 -1.07 -11.68 -6.84
N ILE A 205 -1.78 -12.42 -7.71
CA ILE A 205 -3.23 -12.58 -7.64
C ILE A 205 -3.65 -13.37 -6.38
N CYS A 206 -2.95 -14.46 -6.06
CA CYS A 206 -3.27 -15.26 -4.89
C CYS A 206 -2.97 -14.51 -3.59
N SER A 207 -1.91 -13.73 -3.52
CA SER A 207 -1.53 -13.04 -2.28
C SER A 207 -2.51 -11.95 -1.90
N VAL A 208 -3.05 -11.16 -2.85
CA VAL A 208 -4.08 -10.16 -2.52
C VAL A 208 -5.33 -10.82 -1.93
N VAL A 209 -5.77 -11.94 -2.52
CA VAL A 209 -6.94 -12.69 -2.04
C VAL A 209 -6.66 -13.33 -0.68
N LEU A 210 -5.53 -14.02 -0.53
CA LEU A 210 -5.19 -14.73 0.69
C LEU A 210 -4.91 -13.78 1.85
N ALA A 211 -4.16 -12.70 1.63
CA ALA A 211 -3.90 -11.69 2.66
C ALA A 211 -5.21 -11.04 3.13
N PHE A 212 -6.09 -10.71 2.20
CA PHE A 212 -7.42 -10.18 2.53
C PHE A 212 -8.26 -11.21 3.32
N CYS A 213 -8.33 -12.46 2.87
CA CYS A 213 -9.08 -13.51 3.56
C CYS A 213 -8.52 -13.82 4.96
N ILE A 214 -7.20 -13.98 5.10
CA ILE A 214 -6.52 -14.27 6.38
C ILE A 214 -6.80 -13.15 7.38
N THR A 215 -6.67 -11.89 6.96
CA THR A 215 -6.90 -10.75 7.84
C THR A 215 -8.37 -10.61 8.23
N LYS A 216 -9.31 -10.82 7.30
CA LYS A 216 -10.75 -10.84 7.61
C LYS A 216 -11.14 -11.96 8.56
N VAL A 217 -10.65 -13.18 8.34
CA VAL A 217 -10.92 -14.35 9.20
C VAL A 217 -10.30 -14.17 10.58
N SER A 218 -9.19 -13.44 10.70
CA SER A 218 -8.58 -13.15 12.01
C SER A 218 -9.51 -12.39 12.96
N GLY A 219 -10.45 -11.60 12.42
CA GLY A 219 -11.35 -10.74 13.19
C GLY A 219 -10.64 -9.66 14.03
N ARG A 220 -9.33 -9.44 13.81
CA ARG A 220 -8.48 -8.57 14.65
C ARG A 220 -8.21 -7.19 14.05
N VAL A 221 -8.68 -6.96 12.83
CA VAL A 221 -8.47 -5.72 12.08
C VAL A 221 -9.78 -5.28 11.43
N SER A 222 -9.95 -3.97 11.27
CA SER A 222 -11.06 -3.37 10.54
C SER A 222 -10.99 -3.69 9.05
N ALA A 223 -12.10 -3.46 8.32
CA ALA A 223 -12.12 -3.69 6.88
C ALA A 223 -11.09 -2.82 6.10
N PRO A 224 -10.93 -1.51 6.39
CA PRO A 224 -9.93 -0.68 5.71
C PRO A 224 -8.49 -1.12 6.01
N GLU A 225 -8.22 -1.63 7.21
CA GLU A 225 -6.93 -2.23 7.57
C GLU A 225 -6.67 -3.54 6.82
N ALA A 226 -7.68 -4.41 6.69
CA ALA A 226 -7.57 -5.65 5.90
C ALA A 226 -7.26 -5.35 4.42
N VAL A 227 -7.89 -4.32 3.86
CA VAL A 227 -7.59 -3.83 2.50
C VAL A 227 -6.16 -3.31 2.41
N ALA A 228 -5.70 -2.51 3.37
CA ALA A 228 -4.32 -2.02 3.41
C ALA A 228 -3.29 -3.16 3.49
N ILE A 229 -3.54 -4.18 4.32
CA ILE A 229 -2.67 -5.37 4.42
C ILE A 229 -2.61 -6.14 3.09
N ALA A 230 -3.75 -6.29 2.41
CA ALA A 230 -3.80 -6.95 1.11
C ALA A 230 -3.02 -6.17 0.03
N ILE A 231 -3.10 -4.83 0.04
CA ILE A 231 -2.32 -3.95 -0.85
C ILE A 231 -0.83 -4.10 -0.56
N GLU A 232 -0.41 -3.96 0.70
CA GLU A 232 1.01 -4.10 1.09
C GLU A 232 1.58 -5.47 0.72
N THR A 233 0.81 -6.55 0.96
CA THR A 233 1.26 -7.91 0.63
C THR A 233 1.39 -8.09 -0.87
N CYS A 234 0.47 -7.56 -1.67
CA CYS A 234 0.49 -7.81 -3.11
C CYS A 234 1.52 -6.93 -3.84
N TYR A 235 1.62 -5.66 -3.44
CA TYR A 235 2.35 -4.63 -4.16
C TYR A 235 3.81 -4.61 -3.72
N GLN A 236 4.68 -5.24 -4.52
CA GLN A 236 6.07 -5.48 -4.13
C GLN A 236 7.03 -4.39 -4.62
N ASN A 237 8.17 -4.27 -3.95
CA ASN A 237 9.27 -3.45 -4.41
C ASN A 237 10.04 -4.15 -5.54
N THR A 238 9.49 -4.07 -6.75
CA THR A 238 10.11 -4.64 -7.96
C THR A 238 11.40 -3.91 -8.38
N GLY A 239 11.62 -2.69 -7.88
CA GLY A 239 12.86 -1.93 -8.09
C GLY A 239 14.07 -2.55 -7.37
N LEU A 240 13.86 -3.05 -6.15
CA LEU A 240 14.86 -3.83 -5.43
C LEU A 240 15.22 -5.11 -6.18
N ALA A 241 14.20 -5.85 -6.63
CA ALA A 241 14.41 -7.07 -7.42
C ALA A 241 15.12 -6.80 -8.76
N LEU A 242 14.79 -5.72 -9.47
CA LEU A 242 15.52 -5.30 -10.68
C LEU A 242 17.00 -5.05 -10.37
N THR A 243 17.27 -4.34 -9.29
CA THR A 243 18.64 -4.01 -8.89
C THR A 243 19.45 -5.27 -8.58
N ILE A 244 18.83 -6.25 -7.92
CA ILE A 244 19.40 -7.57 -7.68
C ILE A 244 19.66 -8.29 -9.02
N ALA A 245 18.71 -8.29 -9.96
CA ALA A 245 18.89 -8.90 -11.28
C ALA A 245 20.11 -8.33 -12.02
N LEU A 246 20.29 -7.00 -11.99
CA LEU A 246 21.38 -6.33 -12.71
C LEU A 246 22.74 -6.45 -12.03
N SER A 247 22.78 -6.73 -10.73
CA SER A 247 24.03 -6.87 -9.97
C SER A 247 24.47 -8.32 -9.81
N SER A 248 23.53 -9.27 -9.92
CA SER A 248 23.78 -10.69 -9.61
C SER A 248 23.95 -11.60 -10.82
N PHE A 249 23.56 -11.14 -12.01
CA PHE A 249 23.64 -11.93 -13.24
C PHE A 249 24.58 -11.28 -14.26
N GLU A 250 25.22 -12.11 -15.08
CA GLU A 250 25.96 -11.65 -16.24
C GLU A 250 25.04 -10.87 -17.20
N PRO A 251 25.56 -9.93 -18.01
CA PRO A 251 24.73 -9.04 -18.82
C PRO A 251 23.66 -9.73 -19.66
N ARG A 252 24.00 -10.88 -20.26
CA ARG A 252 23.08 -11.67 -21.08
C ARG A 252 21.91 -12.22 -20.26
N ASP A 253 22.18 -12.71 -19.05
CA ASP A 253 21.16 -13.27 -18.17
C ASP A 253 20.44 -12.19 -17.34
N ALA A 254 21.05 -11.02 -17.14
CA ALA A 254 20.45 -9.90 -16.42
C ALA A 254 19.19 -9.36 -17.11
N SER A 255 19.19 -9.26 -18.44
CA SER A 255 17.99 -8.86 -19.21
C SER A 255 16.86 -9.89 -19.08
N ARG A 256 17.20 -11.18 -19.06
CA ARG A 256 16.24 -12.27 -18.82
C ARG A 256 15.67 -12.19 -17.41
N ALA A 257 16.56 -12.06 -16.43
CA ALA A 257 16.24 -11.97 -15.01
C ALA A 257 15.34 -10.75 -14.70
N SER A 258 15.60 -9.59 -15.32
CA SER A 258 14.80 -8.37 -15.13
C SER A 258 13.37 -8.47 -15.69
N GLY A 259 13.12 -9.42 -16.60
CA GLY A 259 11.78 -9.70 -17.11
C GLY A 259 10.78 -10.09 -16.01
N VAL A 260 11.22 -10.80 -14.96
CA VAL A 260 10.35 -11.18 -13.84
C VAL A 260 9.84 -9.98 -13.04
N PRO A 261 10.70 -9.11 -12.46
CA PRO A 261 10.21 -7.91 -11.75
C PRO A 261 9.45 -6.96 -12.67
N LEU A 262 9.79 -6.87 -13.96
CA LEU A 262 9.00 -6.08 -14.91
C LEU A 262 7.58 -6.65 -15.06
N PHE A 263 7.43 -7.93 -15.37
CA PHE A 263 6.11 -8.51 -15.58
C PHE A 263 5.29 -8.54 -14.28
N TYR A 264 5.90 -8.87 -13.14
CA TYR A 264 5.23 -8.76 -11.84
C TYR A 264 4.74 -7.32 -11.59
N SER A 265 5.53 -6.30 -11.95
CA SER A 265 5.12 -4.90 -11.81
C SER A 265 3.91 -4.54 -12.68
N LEU A 266 3.78 -5.14 -13.86
CA LEU A 266 2.58 -4.99 -14.70
C LEU A 266 1.37 -5.68 -14.07
N VAL A 267 1.55 -6.90 -13.55
CA VAL A 267 0.47 -7.66 -12.90
C VAL A 267 -0.06 -6.91 -11.69
N GLN A 268 0.79 -6.42 -10.78
CA GLN A 268 0.32 -5.69 -9.59
C GLN A 268 -0.41 -4.38 -9.96
N VAL A 269 0.01 -3.68 -11.02
CA VAL A 269 -0.69 -2.46 -11.51
C VAL A 269 -2.08 -2.79 -12.07
N ILE A 270 -2.28 -3.98 -12.62
CA ILE A 270 -3.59 -4.44 -13.14
C ILE A 270 -4.47 -4.98 -11.99
N VAL A 271 -3.89 -5.77 -11.09
CA VAL A 271 -4.61 -6.41 -9.99
C VAL A 271 -5.13 -5.39 -8.97
N MET A 272 -4.36 -4.33 -8.68
CA MET A 272 -4.74 -3.32 -7.68
C MET A 272 -6.05 -2.60 -7.99
N PRO A 273 -6.25 -1.97 -9.16
CA PRO A 273 -7.53 -1.35 -9.50
C PRO A 273 -8.72 -2.30 -9.37
N VAL A 274 -8.59 -3.55 -9.82
CA VAL A 274 -9.66 -4.55 -9.76
C VAL A 274 -10.04 -4.86 -8.31
N PHE A 275 -9.03 -5.15 -7.47
CA PHE A 275 -9.25 -5.43 -6.06
C PHE A 275 -9.82 -4.22 -5.31
N LEU A 276 -9.31 -3.02 -5.58
CA LEU A 276 -9.70 -1.80 -4.90
C LEU A 276 -11.10 -1.32 -5.27
N LEU A 277 -11.48 -1.45 -6.54
CA LEU A 277 -12.86 -1.18 -6.99
C LEU A 277 -13.85 -2.13 -6.30
N PHE A 278 -13.50 -3.42 -6.20
CA PHE A 278 -14.29 -4.38 -5.43
C PHE A 278 -14.37 -3.96 -3.95
N ALA A 279 -13.24 -3.71 -3.30
CA ALA A 279 -13.19 -3.35 -1.88
C ALA A 279 -14.01 -2.10 -1.56
N TRP A 280 -13.87 -1.06 -2.39
CA TRP A 280 -14.67 0.15 -2.24
C TRP A 280 -16.17 -0.10 -2.44
N LYS A 281 -16.57 -0.81 -3.50
CA LYS A 281 -18.00 -1.06 -3.78
C LYS A 281 -18.69 -1.93 -2.75
N THR A 282 -17.94 -2.76 -2.04
CA THR A 282 -18.43 -3.54 -0.90
C THR A 282 -18.40 -2.80 0.45
N GLY A 283 -18.00 -1.52 0.47
CA GLY A 283 -17.96 -0.72 1.70
C GLY A 283 -16.81 -1.10 2.64
N MET A 284 -15.71 -1.63 2.11
CA MET A 284 -14.56 -2.10 2.90
C MET A 284 -13.45 -1.05 3.03
N THR A 285 -13.60 0.11 2.39
CA THR A 285 -12.72 1.28 2.55
C THR A 285 -13.41 2.35 3.39
N TYR A 286 -12.69 3.39 3.81
CA TYR A 286 -13.30 4.51 4.53
C TYR A 286 -14.24 5.35 3.65
N ALA A 287 -14.10 5.27 2.33
CA ALA A 287 -14.99 5.96 1.39
C ALA A 287 -16.32 5.21 1.24
N PRO A 288 -17.48 5.88 1.33
CA PRO A 288 -18.79 5.25 1.15
C PRO A 288 -18.95 4.60 -0.23
N ALA A 289 -19.62 3.44 -0.31
CA ALA A 289 -19.83 2.73 -1.58
C ALA A 289 -20.69 3.52 -2.60
N ASN A 290 -21.52 4.43 -2.09
CA ASN A 290 -22.45 5.28 -2.87
C ASN A 290 -21.79 6.56 -3.39
N ASP A 291 -20.55 6.87 -2.99
CA ASP A 291 -19.87 8.06 -3.47
C ASP A 291 -19.59 7.99 -4.98
N SER A 292 -19.51 9.15 -5.61
CA SER A 292 -19.00 9.24 -6.98
C SER A 292 -17.52 8.86 -7.00
N PHE A 293 -17.04 8.21 -8.06
CA PHE A 293 -15.63 7.83 -8.19
C PHE A 293 -14.68 9.04 -8.02
N HIS A 294 -15.07 10.21 -8.53
CA HIS A 294 -14.32 11.45 -8.34
C HIS A 294 -14.16 11.83 -6.86
N ARG A 295 -15.20 11.68 -6.03
CA ARG A 295 -15.12 11.94 -4.59
C ARG A 295 -14.25 10.92 -3.85
N VAL A 296 -14.13 9.69 -4.35
CA VAL A 296 -13.22 8.72 -3.75
C VAL A 296 -11.77 9.08 -4.02
N LEU A 297 -11.43 9.41 -5.28
CA LEU A 297 -10.06 9.76 -5.65
C LEU A 297 -9.63 11.13 -5.08
N PHE A 298 -10.55 12.11 -5.06
CA PHE A 298 -10.26 13.50 -4.71
C PHE A 298 -10.86 13.96 -3.36
N GLY A 299 -11.61 13.11 -2.65
CA GLY A 299 -12.04 13.33 -1.25
C GLY A 299 -11.02 12.79 -0.24
N CYS A 300 -11.16 13.15 1.02
CA CYS A 300 -10.34 12.59 2.11
C CYS A 300 -11.28 11.98 3.14
N HIS A 301 -11.25 10.65 3.26
CA HIS A 301 -12.08 9.90 4.21
C HIS A 301 -11.23 9.24 5.31
N GLN A 302 -9.94 9.60 5.42
CA GLN A 302 -9.06 9.06 6.45
C GLN A 302 -9.51 9.54 7.84
N PRO A 303 -9.50 8.67 8.88
CA PRO A 303 -9.82 9.07 10.23
C PRO A 303 -8.80 10.09 10.76
N VAL A 304 -9.26 11.26 11.18
CA VAL A 304 -8.41 12.27 11.81
C VAL A 304 -7.98 11.73 13.17
N SER A 305 -6.67 11.59 13.39
CA SER A 305 -6.15 11.29 14.72
C SER A 305 -6.38 12.49 15.63
N LYS A 306 -7.22 12.35 16.66
CA LYS A 306 -7.26 13.30 17.77
C LYS A 306 -5.88 13.28 18.45
N VAL A 307 -5.15 14.37 18.34
CA VAL A 307 -3.95 14.59 19.16
C VAL A 307 -4.47 14.97 20.54
N GLU A 308 -4.36 14.08 21.53
CA GLU A 308 -4.45 14.48 22.93
C GLU A 308 -3.20 15.29 23.23
N GLU A 309 -3.31 16.62 23.11
CA GLU A 309 -2.38 17.52 23.77
C GLU A 309 -2.58 17.36 25.27
N THR A 310 -1.64 16.72 25.96
CA THR A 310 -1.41 17.01 27.37
C THR A 310 -1.01 18.48 27.45
N GLN A 311 -1.99 19.34 27.77
CA GLN A 311 -1.76 20.75 28.07
C GLN A 311 -0.74 20.87 29.20
N PRO A 312 0.35 21.65 29.04
CA PRO A 312 0.90 22.39 30.16
C PRO A 312 -0.07 23.52 30.49
N ASP A 313 -0.43 23.64 31.77
CA ASP A 313 -1.31 24.68 32.30
C ASP A 313 -0.59 26.05 32.25
N ASP A 314 -0.54 26.63 31.06
CA ASP A 314 0.09 27.92 30.82
C ASP A 314 -1.00 28.86 30.28
N GLY A 315 -1.62 29.62 31.19
CA GLY A 315 -2.76 30.52 30.94
C GLY A 315 -2.51 31.70 29.99
N ILE A 316 -2.13 31.43 28.74
CA ILE A 316 -2.06 32.39 27.64
C ILE A 316 -2.72 31.77 26.42
N GLY A 317 -3.95 32.21 26.13
CA GLY A 317 -4.69 31.82 24.94
C GLY A 317 -3.90 32.14 23.66
N ARG A 318 -3.45 31.09 22.97
CA ARG A 318 -3.08 31.16 21.55
C ARG A 318 -3.94 30.16 20.78
N SER A 319 -4.67 30.68 19.80
CA SER A 319 -5.39 29.91 18.79
C SER A 319 -4.38 29.07 18.01
N VAL A 320 -4.38 27.75 18.20
CA VAL A 320 -3.56 26.82 17.44
C VAL A 320 -4.41 26.22 16.32
N SER A 321 -4.29 26.82 15.14
CA SER A 321 -4.62 26.15 13.88
C SER A 321 -3.36 25.43 13.38
N ASP A 322 -3.57 24.27 12.77
CA ASP A 322 -2.62 23.49 11.95
C ASP A 322 -1.74 22.44 12.64
N ALA A 323 -2.37 21.30 12.94
CA ALA A 323 -1.71 19.99 12.88
C ALA A 323 -2.57 19.03 12.04
N VAL A 324 -2.57 19.23 10.72
CA VAL A 324 -3.19 18.30 9.75
C VAL A 324 -2.10 17.77 8.84
N ILE A 325 -1.80 16.48 8.95
CA ILE A 325 -0.90 15.78 8.02
C ILE A 325 -1.68 15.52 6.74
N VAL A 326 -1.65 16.51 5.86
CA VAL A 326 -2.09 16.39 4.47
C VAL A 326 -0.95 15.71 3.70
N VAL A 327 -1.01 14.39 3.56
CA VAL A 327 -0.34 13.71 2.44
C VAL A 327 -1.37 13.56 1.33
N ARG A 328 -1.68 14.69 0.69
CA ARG A 328 -2.34 14.71 -0.62
C ARG A 328 -1.34 15.31 -1.60
N ILE A 329 -0.90 14.50 -2.57
CA ILE A 329 -0.19 15.05 -3.72
C ILE A 329 -1.20 15.87 -4.52
N GLY A 330 -0.99 17.19 -4.56
CA GLY A 330 -1.53 18.07 -5.58
C GLY A 330 -2.83 18.83 -5.26
N ASN A 331 -2.68 20.15 -5.27
CA ASN A 331 -3.66 21.24 -5.38
C ASN A 331 -4.66 21.46 -4.25
N GLY A 332 -4.42 22.56 -3.53
CA GLY A 332 -5.43 23.23 -2.74
C GLY A 332 -6.57 23.71 -3.63
N SER A 333 -7.76 23.22 -3.33
CA SER A 333 -8.97 24.00 -3.50
C SER A 333 -9.49 24.31 -2.11
N LYS A 334 -9.46 25.59 -1.76
CA LYS A 334 -10.34 26.13 -0.72
C LYS A 334 -11.76 25.81 -1.18
N ASP A 335 -12.54 25.19 -0.30
CA ASP A 335 -14.02 25.10 -0.30
C ASP A 335 -14.48 23.73 0.19
N ALA A 336 -14.39 23.53 1.51
CA ALA A 336 -15.25 22.57 2.20
C ALA A 336 -15.64 23.20 3.54
N LYS A 337 -16.88 23.68 3.62
CA LYS A 337 -17.53 24.08 4.87
C LYS A 337 -17.60 22.86 5.79
N GLU A 338 -17.21 23.02 7.05
CA GLU A 338 -17.39 22.03 8.11
C GLU A 338 -18.87 21.64 8.22
N PRO A 339 -19.22 20.34 8.25
CA PRO A 339 -20.55 19.92 8.64
C PRO A 339 -20.71 20.05 10.17
N SER A 340 -21.86 20.60 10.58
CA SER A 340 -22.21 20.87 11.96
C SER A 340 -22.34 19.60 12.82
N GLN A 341 -22.05 19.77 14.10
CA GLN A 341 -21.84 18.77 15.15
C GLN A 341 -23.06 17.90 15.56
N ASN A 342 -24.13 17.83 14.76
CA ASN A 342 -25.38 17.15 15.11
C ASN A 342 -25.72 15.90 14.27
N ASP A 343 -24.90 15.51 13.29
CA ASP A 343 -25.22 14.38 12.39
C ASP A 343 -24.54 13.04 12.78
N ILE A 344 -23.91 12.97 13.96
CA ILE A 344 -23.24 11.76 14.45
C ILE A 344 -24.01 11.20 15.64
N GLU A 345 -25.22 10.70 15.41
CA GLU A 345 -25.84 9.75 16.32
C GLU A 345 -26.57 8.65 15.54
N ASN A 346 -26.20 7.40 15.85
CA ASN A 346 -26.86 6.16 15.48
C ASN A 346 -26.94 5.75 14.00
N THR A 347 -25.93 4.99 13.55
CA THR A 347 -26.19 3.81 12.69
C THR A 347 -25.17 2.70 12.99
N ASP A 348 -25.59 1.76 13.85
CA ASP A 348 -24.91 0.48 14.07
C ASP A 348 -25.66 -0.58 13.22
N PRO A 349 -25.08 -1.13 12.12
CA PRO A 349 -25.86 -1.91 11.15
C PRO A 349 -26.21 -3.35 11.57
N TRP A 350 -25.81 -3.78 12.77
CA TRP A 350 -25.86 -5.20 13.18
C TRP A 350 -26.80 -5.50 14.36
N LYS A 351 -27.94 -4.80 14.45
CA LYS A 351 -29.09 -5.28 15.25
C LYS A 351 -30.27 -5.58 14.35
N GLY A 352 -30.53 -6.88 14.16
CA GLY A 352 -31.66 -7.38 13.39
C GLY A 352 -32.99 -6.95 14.00
N GLY A 353 -33.87 -6.39 13.16
CA GLY A 353 -35.24 -6.06 13.49
C GLY A 353 -36.19 -6.67 12.46
N SER A 354 -37.02 -7.60 12.91
CA SER A 354 -38.16 -8.16 12.19
C SER A 354 -39.22 -7.08 11.93
N HIS A 355 -39.65 -6.97 10.66
CA HIS A 355 -40.79 -6.15 10.21
C HIS A 355 -42.12 -6.58 10.84
N PRO A 356 -43.10 -5.66 10.92
CA PRO A 356 -44.30 -5.90 10.11
C PRO A 356 -44.88 -4.67 9.37
N LEU A 357 -45.16 -4.94 8.08
CA LEU A 357 -46.21 -4.50 7.15
C LEU A 357 -46.98 -3.18 7.36
N ALA A 358 -47.00 -2.45 6.24
CA ALA A 358 -47.74 -1.22 5.92
C ALA A 358 -49.27 -1.38 5.88
N LYS A 359 -49.97 -0.25 6.10
CA LYS A 359 -51.30 0.02 5.50
C LYS A 359 -51.32 1.42 4.89
N GLN A 360 -51.87 1.47 3.67
CA GLN A 360 -51.99 2.60 2.76
C GLN A 360 -53.06 3.62 3.21
N SER A 361 -52.90 4.85 2.72
CA SER A 361 -53.83 5.99 2.72
C SER A 361 -55.04 5.76 1.77
N PRO A 362 -56.08 6.63 1.71
CA PRO A 362 -56.01 7.96 1.06
C PRO A 362 -56.89 9.10 1.69
N SER A 363 -56.67 10.35 1.24
CA SER A 363 -57.47 11.59 1.47
C SER A 363 -58.74 11.63 0.58
N PRO A 364 -59.51 12.74 0.33
CA PRO A 364 -59.55 14.15 0.85
C PRO A 364 -60.98 14.78 1.06
N SER A 365 -61.10 16.02 1.59
CA SER A 365 -62.11 17.10 1.29
C SER A 365 -62.15 18.14 2.44
N GLU A 366 -61.80 19.42 2.26
CA GLU A 366 -62.61 20.61 1.85
C GLU A 366 -63.67 21.11 2.87
N ASP A 367 -63.83 22.45 2.90
CA ASP A 367 -64.69 23.32 3.75
C ASP A 367 -64.29 23.52 5.23
N GLY A 368 -64.34 24.70 5.85
CA GLY A 368 -64.82 26.02 5.47
C GLY A 368 -65.02 26.88 6.75
N GLN A 369 -64.73 28.18 6.65
CA GLN A 369 -65.26 29.29 7.46
C GLN A 369 -64.95 29.44 8.98
N LYS A 370 -64.19 30.50 9.27
CA LYS A 370 -64.54 31.71 10.06
C LYS A 370 -65.17 31.55 11.47
N ARG A 371 -64.44 32.04 12.50
CA ARG A 371 -64.76 33.15 13.44
C ARG A 371 -64.17 32.91 14.84
N GLU A 372 -63.27 33.79 15.28
CA GLU A 372 -63.14 34.23 16.68
C GLU A 372 -64.38 35.07 17.09
N PRO A 373 -64.57 35.54 18.36
CA PRO A 373 -63.80 35.36 19.61
C PRO A 373 -64.69 34.97 20.82
N MET A 374 -64.10 34.72 21.99
CA MET A 374 -64.48 35.41 23.24
C MET A 374 -63.57 35.06 24.41
N GLU A 375 -63.23 36.12 25.15
CA GLU A 375 -62.50 36.20 26.41
C GLU A 375 -63.26 35.60 27.60
N ASN A 376 -62.53 35.47 28.72
CA ASN A 376 -62.93 35.30 30.12
C ASN A 376 -63.36 33.87 30.51
N GLU A 377 -62.99 33.29 31.65
CA GLU A 377 -62.68 33.81 32.98
C GLU A 377 -61.61 32.97 33.72
N LEU A 378 -61.10 33.56 34.79
CA LEU A 378 -60.29 32.99 35.85
C LEU A 378 -60.81 31.66 36.43
N THR A 379 -59.92 30.70 36.69
CA THR A 379 -59.54 30.27 38.06
C THR A 379 -58.32 29.36 38.05
#